data_AF-A0A0D2K8S4-F1
#
_entry.id   AF-A0A0D2K8S4-F1
#
_cell.length_a   1.000
_cell.length_b   1.000
_cell.length_c   1.000
_cell.angle_alpha   90.00
_cell.angle_beta   90.00
_cell.angle_gamma   90.00
#
_symmetry.space_group_name_H-M   'P 1'
#
loop_
_entity.id
_entity.type
_entity.pdbx_description
1 polymer ?
#
loop_
_entity_poly.entity_id
_entity_poly.type
_entity_poly.pdbx_seq_one_letter_code
_entity_poly.pdbx_strand_id
1 'polypeptide(L)'
;MDGFEQEADKGSKRLYLCCGPQGQQKANAAVLVGAFQVLLMGRAADAAYAPLAALEPFMPFRDASCGVPCFNLQVQPRRRTPDAEQHCLRGLERAVAAGFLDATGGAWRFDAEEYEHYELVENGDLTWIVPGKLAAFSGPAASPNAYVGFRAMVPEDYVDYYHGRGVTAVVRLNKKVYDRCRFTDGGLRHHEMYFPDGSCPSTELLLQFLRVAEQASRQGMM
;
A
#
# COMPACT_ATOMS: atom_id res chain seq x y z
N MET A 1 -0.31 -21.96 10.06
CA MET A 1 -1.13 -21.99 11.29
C MET A 1 -0.31 -21.37 12.39
N ASP A 2 -0.74 -20.21 12.86
CA ASP A 2 -0.07 -19.46 13.92
C ASP A 2 -0.22 -20.15 15.29
N GLY A 3 0.59 -19.74 16.26
CA GLY A 3 0.67 -20.37 17.58
C GLY A 3 -0.68 -20.46 18.31
N PHE A 4 -1.55 -19.46 18.16
CA PHE A 4 -2.86 -19.43 18.83
C PHE A 4 -3.87 -20.42 18.25
N GLU A 5 -3.87 -20.64 16.93
CA GLU A 5 -4.74 -21.65 16.29
C GLU A 5 -4.30 -23.05 16.70
N GLN A 6 -2.99 -23.31 16.67
CA GLN A 6 -2.44 -24.60 17.10
C GLN A 6 -2.72 -24.90 18.58
N GLU A 7 -2.67 -23.88 19.45
CA GLU A 7 -2.99 -24.04 20.86
C GLU A 7 -4.48 -24.26 21.11
N ALA A 8 -5.34 -23.56 20.34
CA ALA A 8 -6.79 -23.75 20.42
C ALA A 8 -7.21 -25.15 19.97
N ASP A 9 -6.63 -25.64 18.87
CA ASP A 9 -6.89 -26.98 18.32
C ASP A 9 -6.48 -28.08 19.29
N LYS A 10 -5.30 -27.96 19.92
CA LYS A 10 -4.82 -28.92 20.94
C LYS A 10 -5.75 -28.98 22.17
N GLY A 11 -6.45 -27.90 22.48
CA GLY A 11 -7.30 -27.78 23.66
C GLY A 11 -8.81 -27.91 23.41
N SER A 12 -9.27 -28.12 22.16
CA SER A 12 -10.69 -27.95 21.79
C SER A 12 -11.29 -26.60 22.27
N LYS A 13 -10.48 -25.54 22.25
CA LYS A 13 -10.88 -24.21 22.70
C LYS A 13 -11.44 -23.41 21.53
N ARG A 14 -12.33 -22.46 21.83
CA ARG A 14 -12.83 -21.49 20.85
C ARG A 14 -11.99 -20.22 20.93
N LEU A 15 -11.55 -19.73 19.78
CA LEU A 15 -10.90 -18.42 19.67
C LEU A 15 -11.95 -17.34 19.49
N TYR A 16 -11.83 -16.27 20.27
CA TYR A 16 -12.68 -15.08 20.19
C TYR A 16 -11.79 -13.88 19.92
N LEU A 17 -11.96 -13.25 18.76
CA LEU A 17 -11.41 -11.92 18.53
C LEU A 17 -12.40 -10.88 19.05
N CYS A 18 -11.95 -10.07 20.00
CA CYS A 18 -12.75 -8.99 20.59
C CYS A 18 -12.28 -7.64 20.04
N CYS A 19 -13.23 -6.71 19.87
CA CYS A 19 -12.94 -5.32 19.54
C CYS A 19 -13.77 -4.39 20.44
N GLY A 20 -13.35 -3.13 20.55
CA GLY A 20 -14.11 -2.14 21.30
C GLY A 20 -15.44 -1.78 20.60
N PRO A 21 -16.38 -1.16 21.33
CA PRO A 21 -17.74 -0.97 20.85
C PRO A 21 -17.89 0.13 19.79
N GLN A 22 -16.86 0.95 19.58
CA GLN A 22 -16.93 2.11 18.69
C GLN A 22 -16.95 1.68 17.21
N GLY A 23 -17.69 2.41 16.38
CA GLY A 23 -17.84 2.08 14.95
C GLY A 23 -16.50 1.97 14.19
N GLN A 24 -15.51 2.80 14.54
CA GLN A 24 -14.16 2.74 13.96
C GLN A 24 -13.41 1.47 14.36
N GLN A 25 -13.47 1.09 15.65
CA GLN A 25 -12.81 -0.12 16.17
C GLN A 25 -13.41 -1.38 15.54
N LYS A 26 -14.75 -1.41 15.41
CA LYS A 26 -15.47 -2.48 14.72
C LYS A 26 -15.10 -2.56 13.23
N ALA A 27 -15.01 -1.43 12.54
CA ALA A 27 -14.64 -1.38 11.14
C ALA A 27 -13.22 -1.91 10.91
N ASN A 28 -12.25 -1.45 11.71
CA ASN A 28 -10.87 -1.92 11.67
C ASN A 28 -10.78 -3.44 11.91
N ALA A 29 -11.45 -3.93 12.97
CA ALA A 29 -11.47 -5.35 13.29
C ALA A 29 -12.09 -6.19 12.17
N ALA A 30 -13.20 -5.72 11.58
CA ALA A 30 -13.85 -6.40 10.48
C ALA A 30 -12.95 -6.46 9.22
N VAL A 31 -12.25 -5.37 8.88
CA VAL A 31 -11.29 -5.40 7.74
C VAL A 31 -10.15 -6.36 8.03
N LEU A 32 -9.55 -6.36 9.22
CA LEU A 32 -8.44 -7.26 9.55
C LEU A 32 -8.85 -8.74 9.49
N VAL A 33 -10.00 -9.10 10.08
CA VAL A 33 -10.52 -10.48 10.02
C VAL A 33 -10.92 -10.87 8.61
N GLY A 34 -11.55 -9.95 7.87
CA GLY A 34 -11.89 -10.17 6.48
C GLY A 34 -10.66 -10.35 5.60
N ALA A 35 -9.61 -9.55 5.82
CA ALA A 35 -8.33 -9.66 5.13
C ALA A 35 -7.67 -11.01 5.41
N PHE A 36 -7.62 -11.45 6.67
CA PHE A 36 -7.15 -12.78 7.03
C PHE A 36 -7.90 -13.89 6.26
N GLN A 37 -9.23 -13.82 6.23
CA GLN A 37 -10.06 -14.78 5.51
C GLN A 37 -9.82 -14.77 4.00
N VAL A 38 -9.65 -13.59 3.39
CA VAL A 38 -9.42 -13.46 1.94
C VAL A 38 -8.01 -13.91 1.59
N LEU A 39 -7.00 -13.38 2.28
CA LEU A 39 -5.58 -13.58 1.96
C LEU A 39 -5.10 -14.97 2.37
N LEU A 40 -5.33 -15.39 3.61
CA LEU A 40 -4.74 -16.62 4.14
C LEU A 40 -5.67 -17.84 4.04
N MET A 41 -6.99 -17.64 4.05
CA MET A 41 -7.96 -18.74 3.90
C MET A 41 -8.52 -18.87 2.48
N GLY A 42 -8.17 -17.95 1.56
CA GLY A 42 -8.64 -17.99 0.17
C GLY A 42 -10.16 -17.81 0.00
N ARG A 43 -10.85 -17.18 0.96
CA ARG A 43 -12.29 -16.95 0.87
C ARG A 43 -12.59 -15.79 -0.09
N ALA A 44 -13.70 -15.91 -0.81
CA ALA A 44 -14.23 -14.79 -1.57
C ALA A 44 -14.63 -13.64 -0.61
N ALA A 45 -14.47 -12.39 -1.05
CA ALA A 45 -14.71 -11.20 -0.22
C ALA A 45 -16.11 -11.20 0.42
N ASP A 46 -17.15 -11.51 -0.36
CA ASP A 46 -18.54 -11.58 0.11
C ASP A 46 -18.73 -12.65 1.21
N ALA A 47 -18.04 -13.80 1.09
CA ALA A 47 -18.10 -14.87 2.08
C ALA A 47 -17.32 -14.53 3.36
N ALA A 48 -16.19 -13.82 3.23
CA ALA A 48 -15.42 -13.31 4.36
C ALA A 48 -16.20 -12.26 5.17
N TYR A 49 -16.99 -11.41 4.49
CA TYR A 49 -17.80 -10.37 5.12
C TYR A 49 -19.07 -10.87 5.81
N ALA A 50 -19.74 -11.88 5.25
CA ALA A 50 -21.02 -12.37 5.74
C ALA A 50 -21.12 -12.55 7.27
N PRO A 51 -20.15 -13.21 7.96
CA PRO A 51 -20.20 -13.33 9.43
C PRO A 51 -19.90 -12.01 10.17
N LEU A 52 -19.14 -11.11 9.54
CA LEU A 52 -18.73 -9.84 10.13
C LEU A 52 -19.86 -8.80 10.15
N ALA A 53 -20.86 -8.95 9.28
CA ALA A 53 -22.04 -8.07 9.24
C ALA A 53 -22.76 -7.96 10.61
N ALA A 54 -22.63 -8.98 11.48
CA ALA A 54 -23.15 -8.95 12.84
C ALA A 54 -22.51 -7.86 13.73
N LEU A 55 -21.34 -7.33 13.37
CA LEU A 55 -20.64 -6.29 14.13
C LEU A 55 -21.07 -4.87 13.77
N GLU A 56 -21.85 -4.69 12.70
CA GLU A 56 -22.38 -3.40 12.27
C GLU A 56 -23.11 -2.66 13.42
N PRO A 57 -23.18 -1.32 13.39
CA PRO A 57 -22.71 -0.42 12.33
C PRO A 57 -21.20 -0.21 12.33
N PHE A 58 -20.62 -0.11 11.13
CA PHE A 58 -19.24 0.27 10.91
C PHE A 58 -19.13 1.77 10.61
N MET A 59 -18.07 2.40 11.10
CA MET A 59 -17.69 3.73 10.64
C MET A 59 -16.96 3.61 9.29
N PRO A 60 -17.31 4.42 8.28
CA PRO A 60 -16.61 4.41 7.00
C PRO A 60 -15.15 4.88 7.13
N PHE A 61 -14.27 4.38 6.27
CA PHE A 61 -12.90 4.88 6.15
C PHE A 61 -12.88 6.14 5.29
N ARG A 62 -12.29 7.20 5.82
CA ARG A 62 -12.12 8.49 5.14
C ARG A 62 -10.69 8.65 4.65
N ASP A 63 -10.47 9.63 3.78
CA ASP A 63 -9.14 10.05 3.38
C ASP A 63 -8.43 10.88 4.47
N ALA A 64 -7.15 11.18 4.23
CA ALA A 64 -6.28 11.90 5.16
C ALA A 64 -6.33 13.43 5.03
N SER A 65 -7.21 14.00 4.18
CA SER A 65 -7.28 15.45 3.99
C SER A 65 -7.76 16.22 5.22
N CYS A 66 -7.30 17.47 5.31
CA CYS A 66 -7.81 18.47 6.22
C CYS A 66 -9.18 18.97 5.74
N GLY A 67 -10.27 18.40 6.23
CA GLY A 67 -11.61 18.88 5.88
C GLY A 67 -12.71 17.84 6.07
N VAL A 68 -13.85 18.12 5.45
CA VAL A 68 -14.96 17.18 5.38
C VAL A 68 -14.66 16.15 4.28
N PRO A 69 -14.73 14.84 4.57
CA PRO A 69 -14.51 13.81 3.55
C PRO A 69 -15.49 13.97 2.38
N CYS A 70 -14.97 14.02 1.16
CA CYS A 70 -15.78 14.03 -0.05
C CYS A 70 -16.06 12.62 -0.59
N PHE A 71 -15.34 11.62 -0.09
CA PHE A 71 -15.47 10.22 -0.49
C PHE A 71 -15.09 9.30 0.69
N ASN A 72 -15.80 8.19 0.86
CA ASN A 72 -15.53 7.23 1.94
C ASN A 72 -15.53 5.80 1.42
N LEU A 73 -14.59 4.99 1.90
CA LEU A 73 -14.55 3.55 1.70
C LEU A 73 -15.33 2.82 2.81
N GLN A 74 -15.89 1.67 2.48
CA GLN A 74 -16.61 0.80 3.41
C GLN A 74 -15.89 -0.55 3.54
N VAL A 75 -16.13 -1.27 4.64
CA VAL A 75 -15.70 -2.67 4.79
C VAL A 75 -16.23 -3.50 3.61
N GLN A 76 -17.55 -3.44 3.38
CA GLN A 76 -18.31 -3.94 2.22
C GLN A 76 -19.72 -3.29 2.24
N PRO A 77 -20.39 -3.01 1.10
CA PRO A 77 -21.65 -2.27 1.12
C PRO A 77 -22.84 -3.23 1.28
N ARG A 78 -23.92 -2.74 1.90
CA ARG A 78 -25.20 -3.47 2.03
C ARG A 78 -25.97 -3.64 0.72
N ARG A 79 -25.62 -2.91 -0.35
CA ARG A 79 -26.22 -3.02 -1.69
C ARG A 79 -25.14 -2.92 -2.76
N ARG A 80 -25.25 -3.74 -3.82
CA ARG A 80 -24.49 -3.55 -5.07
C ARG A 80 -24.97 -2.24 -5.72
N THR A 81 -24.31 -1.12 -5.40
CA THR A 81 -24.31 0.06 -6.26
C THR A 81 -23.26 -0.10 -7.36
N PRO A 82 -23.31 0.65 -8.47
CA PRO A 82 -22.25 0.63 -9.48
C PRO A 82 -20.87 0.99 -8.91
N ASP A 83 -20.83 1.79 -7.83
CA ASP A 83 -19.62 2.14 -7.08
C ASP A 83 -19.20 1.06 -6.06
N ALA A 84 -19.92 -0.07 -6.00
CA ALA A 84 -19.73 -1.16 -5.03
C ALA A 84 -18.50 -2.06 -5.31
N GLU A 85 -17.59 -1.63 -6.16
CA GLU A 85 -16.29 -2.27 -6.37
C GLU A 85 -15.21 -1.67 -5.45
N GLN A 86 -15.51 -0.55 -4.76
CA GLN A 86 -14.57 0.20 -3.93
C GLN A 86 -14.67 -0.16 -2.44
N HIS A 87 -14.30 -1.40 -2.10
CA HIS A 87 -14.35 -1.91 -0.73
C HIS A 87 -13.07 -2.64 -0.34
N CYS A 88 -12.69 -2.51 0.93
CA CYS A 88 -11.43 -3.05 1.43
C CYS A 88 -11.26 -4.54 1.06
N LEU A 89 -12.28 -5.38 1.30
CA LEU A 89 -12.17 -6.82 1.05
C LEU A 89 -12.17 -7.20 -0.43
N ARG A 90 -12.95 -6.51 -1.26
CA ARG A 90 -12.95 -6.74 -2.72
C ARG A 90 -11.67 -6.23 -3.38
N GLY A 91 -11.14 -5.12 -2.88
CA GLY A 91 -9.83 -4.61 -3.29
C GLY A 91 -8.72 -5.61 -3.00
N LEU A 92 -8.73 -6.24 -1.81
CA LEU A 92 -7.80 -7.32 -1.46
C LEU A 92 -7.97 -8.54 -2.36
N GLU A 93 -9.19 -9.00 -2.57
CA GLU A 93 -9.50 -10.12 -3.49
C GLU A 93 -8.99 -9.85 -4.91
N ARG A 94 -9.21 -8.62 -5.41
CA ARG A 94 -8.71 -8.20 -6.73
C ARG A 94 -7.19 -8.10 -6.77
N ALA A 95 -6.56 -7.60 -5.72
CA ALA A 95 -5.10 -7.52 -5.62
C ALA A 95 -4.45 -8.91 -5.61
N VAL A 96 -5.03 -9.89 -4.92
CA VAL A 96 -4.61 -11.29 -4.98
C VAL A 96 -4.78 -11.84 -6.40
N ALA A 97 -5.95 -11.63 -7.02
CA ALA A 97 -6.20 -12.10 -8.40
C ALA A 97 -5.25 -11.46 -9.43
N ALA A 98 -4.77 -10.25 -9.18
CA ALA A 98 -3.78 -9.56 -10.01
C ALA A 98 -2.31 -9.93 -9.66
N GLY A 99 -2.08 -10.74 -8.63
CA GLY A 99 -0.74 -11.15 -8.19
C GLY A 99 0.03 -10.07 -7.43
N PHE A 100 -0.65 -9.04 -6.91
CA PHE A 100 0.00 -7.98 -6.11
C PHE A 100 0.27 -8.42 -4.68
N LEU A 101 -0.54 -9.35 -4.18
CA LEU A 101 -0.38 -9.95 -2.85
C LEU A 101 -0.16 -11.44 -3.05
N ASP A 102 1.06 -11.90 -2.76
CA ASP A 102 1.40 -13.32 -2.81
C ASP A 102 1.01 -14.00 -1.49
N ALA A 103 -0.30 -14.19 -1.32
CA ALA A 103 -0.90 -14.98 -0.26
C ALA A 103 -1.35 -16.37 -0.76
N THR A 104 -0.96 -16.74 -1.98
CA THR A 104 -1.47 -17.93 -2.64
C THR A 104 -0.88 -19.21 -2.05
N GLY A 105 -1.74 -20.21 -1.80
CA GLY A 105 -1.32 -21.52 -1.28
C GLY A 105 -0.94 -21.54 0.21
N GLY A 106 -1.31 -20.52 0.98
CA GLY A 106 -1.06 -20.47 2.43
C GLY A 106 0.39 -20.14 2.81
N ALA A 107 1.22 -19.73 1.85
CA ALA A 107 2.57 -19.25 2.07
C ALA A 107 2.60 -17.72 1.89
N TRP A 108 2.75 -16.99 3.00
CA TRP A 108 2.92 -15.54 3.01
C TRP A 108 4.37 -15.21 2.66
N ARG A 109 4.63 -14.63 1.48
CA ARG A 109 5.99 -14.26 1.02
C ARG A 109 6.36 -12.80 1.25
N PHE A 110 5.49 -12.06 1.94
CA PHE A 110 5.72 -10.66 2.24
C PHE A 110 6.76 -10.53 3.36
N ASP A 111 7.81 -9.76 3.06
CA ASP A 111 8.87 -9.44 4.00
C ASP A 111 8.41 -8.30 4.92
N ALA A 112 7.89 -8.66 6.08
CA ALA A 112 7.40 -7.70 7.07
C ALA A 112 8.55 -6.86 7.66
N GLU A 113 9.73 -7.45 7.86
CA GLU A 113 10.88 -6.74 8.40
C GLU A 113 11.38 -5.67 7.44
N GLU A 114 11.45 -5.98 6.14
CA GLU A 114 11.77 -4.99 5.12
C GLU A 114 10.73 -3.87 5.07
N TYR A 115 9.44 -4.22 5.07
CA TYR A 115 8.35 -3.25 5.01
C TYR A 115 8.40 -2.28 6.20
N GLU A 116 8.48 -2.80 7.43
CA GLU A 116 8.56 -2.02 8.66
C GLU A 116 9.86 -1.20 8.74
N HIS A 117 10.95 -1.69 8.17
CA HIS A 117 12.18 -0.92 8.09
C HIS A 117 12.01 0.30 7.18
N TYR A 118 11.55 0.12 5.93
CA TYR A 118 11.52 1.18 4.93
C TYR A 118 10.30 2.11 5.03
N GLU A 119 9.25 1.76 5.76
CA GLU A 119 8.12 2.68 6.03
C GLU A 119 8.52 3.87 6.92
N LEU A 120 9.63 3.74 7.67
CA LEU A 120 10.10 4.79 8.55
C LEU A 120 10.73 5.96 7.77
N VAL A 121 10.50 7.18 8.25
CA VAL A 121 10.99 8.43 7.63
C VAL A 121 12.52 8.45 7.55
N GLU A 122 13.19 7.97 8.59
CA GLU A 122 14.66 7.87 8.65
C GLU A 122 15.26 6.87 7.66
N ASN A 123 14.45 5.94 7.13
CA ASN A 123 14.90 4.90 6.21
C ASN A 123 14.37 5.12 4.78
N GLY A 124 13.60 6.18 4.55
CA GLY A 124 13.21 6.62 3.21
C GLY A 124 11.72 6.87 3.03
N ASP A 125 10.87 6.45 3.99
CA ASP A 125 9.41 6.48 3.90
C ASP A 125 8.95 5.95 2.53
N LEU A 126 9.22 4.67 2.32
CA LEU A 126 9.06 3.94 1.07
C LEU A 126 8.12 2.74 1.24
N THR A 127 7.25 2.53 0.26
CA THR A 127 6.37 1.37 0.21
C THR A 127 6.21 0.85 -1.23
N TRP A 128 6.29 -0.47 -1.39
CA TRP A 128 5.94 -1.13 -2.64
C TRP A 128 4.42 -1.23 -2.78
N ILE A 129 3.87 -0.57 -3.80
CA ILE A 129 2.43 -0.60 -4.11
C ILE A 129 2.11 -1.77 -5.04
N VAL A 130 2.98 -2.00 -6.03
CA VAL A 130 2.94 -3.16 -6.91
C VAL A 130 4.32 -3.82 -6.85
N PRO A 131 4.45 -5.03 -6.27
CA PRO A 131 5.75 -5.66 -6.07
C PRO A 131 6.57 -5.75 -7.36
N GLY A 132 7.81 -5.28 -7.31
CA GLY A 132 8.73 -5.28 -8.46
C GLY A 132 8.33 -4.35 -9.60
N LYS A 133 7.33 -3.47 -9.41
CA LYS A 133 6.84 -2.58 -10.47
C LYS A 133 6.68 -1.12 -10.05
N LEU A 134 6.01 -0.83 -8.94
CA LEU A 134 5.75 0.54 -8.47
C LEU A 134 6.01 0.62 -6.97
N ALA A 135 6.92 1.52 -6.59
CA ALA A 135 7.12 1.96 -5.22
C ALA A 135 6.76 3.44 -5.11
N ALA A 136 6.16 3.84 -4.00
CA ALA A 136 5.96 5.22 -3.61
C ALA A 136 6.94 5.54 -2.48
N PHE A 137 7.48 6.76 -2.50
CA PHE A 137 8.39 7.22 -1.45
C PHE A 137 8.29 8.73 -1.25
N SER A 138 8.66 9.21 -0.05
CA SER A 138 8.74 10.64 0.22
C SER A 138 9.83 11.33 -0.61
N GLY A 139 9.54 12.57 -1.03
CA GLY A 139 10.48 13.36 -1.83
C GLY A 139 11.78 13.65 -1.06
N PRO A 140 12.96 13.26 -1.59
CA PRO A 140 14.22 13.45 -0.87
C PRO A 140 14.59 14.92 -0.77
N ALA A 141 15.36 15.26 0.26
CA ALA A 141 15.84 16.61 0.49
C ALA A 141 17.05 16.96 -0.41
N ALA A 142 17.30 18.26 -0.59
CA ALA A 142 18.52 18.75 -1.24
C ALA A 142 19.79 18.43 -0.43
N SER A 143 19.68 18.32 0.88
CA SER A 143 20.82 18.21 1.80
C SER A 143 20.44 17.37 3.01
N PRO A 144 21.36 16.57 3.57
CA PRO A 144 21.11 15.79 4.77
C PRO A 144 20.77 16.66 5.98
N ASN A 145 21.14 17.94 5.97
CA ASN A 145 20.88 18.88 7.08
C ASN A 145 19.70 19.82 6.78
N ALA A 146 18.79 19.45 5.87
CA ALA A 146 17.66 20.29 5.47
C ALA A 146 16.68 20.58 6.63
N TYR A 147 16.70 19.75 7.67
CA TYR A 147 15.85 19.90 8.84
C TYR A 147 16.68 19.85 10.12
N VAL A 148 16.27 20.62 11.13
CA VAL A 148 16.99 20.70 12.40
C VAL A 148 16.72 19.46 13.24
N GLY A 149 17.79 18.84 13.75
CA GLY A 149 17.70 17.74 14.72
C GLY A 149 17.57 16.34 14.11
N PHE A 150 17.52 16.22 12.79
CA PHE A 150 17.54 14.92 12.11
C PHE A 150 18.24 14.99 10.75
N ARG A 151 18.81 13.85 10.32
CA ARG A 151 19.38 13.69 8.98
C ARG A 151 18.26 13.42 7.99
N ALA A 152 18.05 14.31 7.04
CA ALA A 152 17.12 14.10 5.94
C ALA A 152 17.67 13.07 4.94
N MET A 153 16.79 12.26 4.36
CA MET A 153 17.15 11.39 3.24
C MET A 153 17.41 12.21 1.99
N VAL A 154 18.51 11.90 1.29
CA VAL A 154 18.91 12.53 0.03
C VAL A 154 18.89 11.50 -1.10
N PRO A 155 18.86 11.91 -2.40
CA PRO A 155 18.74 10.96 -3.51
C PRO A 155 19.70 9.77 -3.48
N GLU A 156 20.95 9.97 -3.08
CA GLU A 156 21.99 8.94 -3.02
C GLU A 156 21.66 7.82 -2.03
N ASP A 157 20.96 8.13 -0.94
CA ASP A 157 20.62 7.15 0.10
C ASP A 157 19.68 6.06 -0.43
N TYR A 158 18.96 6.33 -1.52
CA TYR A 158 18.04 5.39 -2.15
C TYR A 158 18.68 4.54 -3.25
N VAL A 159 19.81 4.97 -3.82
CA VAL A 159 20.36 4.41 -5.07
C VAL A 159 20.70 2.93 -4.92
N ASP A 160 21.38 2.54 -3.84
CA ASP A 160 21.79 1.15 -3.60
C ASP A 160 20.59 0.23 -3.43
N TYR A 161 19.59 0.65 -2.64
CA TYR A 161 18.34 -0.10 -2.47
C TYR A 161 17.58 -0.22 -3.80
N TYR A 162 17.51 0.87 -4.57
CA TYR A 162 16.83 0.91 -5.87
C TYR A 162 17.46 -0.05 -6.87
N HIS A 163 18.79 -0.09 -6.98
CA HIS A 163 19.48 -1.08 -7.81
C HIS A 163 19.25 -2.50 -7.32
N GLY A 164 19.38 -2.74 -6.01
CA GLY A 164 19.15 -4.05 -5.40
C GLY A 164 17.74 -4.59 -5.66
N ARG A 165 16.76 -3.71 -5.83
CA ARG A 165 15.35 -4.06 -6.13
C ARG A 165 14.96 -3.92 -7.60
N GLY A 166 15.90 -3.58 -8.48
CA GLY A 166 15.68 -3.48 -9.92
C GLY A 166 14.85 -2.27 -10.36
N VAL A 167 14.85 -1.20 -9.57
CA VAL A 167 14.27 0.09 -9.96
C VAL A 167 15.13 0.70 -11.07
N THR A 168 14.51 1.17 -12.15
CA THR A 168 15.22 1.73 -13.31
C THR A 168 14.84 3.19 -13.59
N ALA A 169 13.81 3.71 -12.92
CA ALA A 169 13.29 5.04 -13.15
C ALA A 169 12.69 5.64 -11.89
N VAL A 170 12.87 6.95 -11.71
CA VAL A 170 12.25 7.79 -10.69
C VAL A 170 11.37 8.83 -11.38
N VAL A 171 10.13 8.98 -10.92
CA VAL A 171 9.21 10.01 -11.40
C VAL A 171 8.95 11.01 -10.29
N ARG A 172 9.31 12.28 -10.51
CA ARG A 172 9.02 13.36 -9.56
C ARG A 172 7.74 14.09 -9.95
N LEU A 173 6.77 14.09 -9.03
CA LEU A 173 5.45 14.72 -9.20
C LEU A 173 5.33 16.08 -8.49
N ASN A 174 6.26 16.40 -7.58
CA ASN A 174 6.23 17.59 -6.74
C ASN A 174 7.26 18.66 -7.19
N LYS A 175 7.30 19.77 -6.43
CA LYS A 175 8.26 20.87 -6.68
C LYS A 175 9.69 20.33 -6.64
N LYS A 176 10.55 20.93 -7.48
CA LYS A 176 11.98 20.59 -7.53
C LYS A 176 12.69 21.03 -6.25
N VAL A 177 12.82 20.09 -5.30
CA VAL A 177 13.55 20.28 -4.03
C VAL A 177 14.93 19.62 -4.01
N TYR A 178 15.32 18.92 -5.07
CA TYR A 178 16.65 18.32 -5.27
C TYR A 178 17.03 18.32 -6.76
N ASP A 179 18.31 18.18 -7.07
CA ASP A 179 18.75 18.06 -8.47
C ASP A 179 18.56 16.63 -9.02
N ARG A 180 17.92 16.51 -10.19
CA ARG A 180 17.69 15.22 -10.86
C ARG A 180 18.98 14.49 -11.19
N CYS A 181 20.09 15.23 -11.37
CA CYS A 181 21.39 14.66 -11.69
C CYS A 181 21.84 13.64 -10.64
N ARG A 182 21.46 13.84 -9.36
CA ARG A 182 21.82 12.94 -8.26
C ARG A 182 21.27 11.52 -8.41
N PHE A 183 20.13 11.36 -9.09
CA PHE A 183 19.64 10.03 -9.47
C PHE A 183 20.21 9.54 -10.80
N THR A 184 20.38 10.42 -11.79
CA THR A 184 20.91 10.01 -13.10
C THR A 184 22.39 9.61 -13.05
N ASP A 185 23.17 10.26 -12.19
CA ASP A 185 24.57 9.92 -11.91
C ASP A 185 24.66 8.57 -11.18
N GLY A 186 23.63 8.24 -10.39
CA GLY A 186 23.40 6.91 -9.84
C GLY A 186 22.83 5.89 -10.84
N GLY A 187 22.74 6.20 -12.13
CA GLY A 187 22.30 5.27 -13.17
C GLY A 187 20.78 5.09 -13.30
N LEU A 188 19.97 5.91 -12.63
CA LEU A 188 18.51 5.86 -12.70
C LEU A 188 17.96 6.88 -13.70
N ARG A 189 16.96 6.48 -14.50
CA ARG A 189 16.25 7.45 -15.34
C ARG A 189 15.41 8.36 -14.45
N HIS A 190 15.39 9.66 -14.73
CA HIS A 190 14.61 10.62 -13.94
C HIS A 190 13.63 11.37 -14.83
N HIS A 191 12.36 11.35 -14.45
CA HIS A 191 11.25 12.00 -15.16
C HIS A 191 10.61 13.06 -14.27
N GLU A 192 10.43 14.27 -14.80
CA GLU A 192 9.71 15.35 -14.14
C GLU A 192 8.29 15.41 -14.69
N MET A 193 7.28 15.24 -13.83
CA MET A 193 5.85 15.24 -14.17
C MET A 193 5.08 16.04 -13.12
N TYR A 194 5.47 17.30 -12.94
CA TYR A 194 4.92 18.18 -11.91
C TYR A 194 3.44 18.50 -12.14
N PHE A 195 2.65 18.43 -11.06
CA PHE A 195 1.34 19.07 -10.96
C PHE A 195 1.15 19.66 -9.54
N PRO A 196 0.25 20.65 -9.36
CA PRO A 196 0.05 21.27 -8.05
C PRO A 196 -0.39 20.29 -6.97
N ASP A 197 0.12 20.50 -5.75
CA ASP A 197 -0.24 19.71 -4.58
C ASP A 197 -1.74 19.80 -4.28
N GLY A 198 -2.35 18.68 -3.91
CA GLY A 198 -3.80 18.55 -3.71
C GLY A 198 -4.68 18.64 -4.96
N SER A 199 -4.10 18.80 -6.16
CA SER A 199 -4.84 18.80 -7.43
C SER A 199 -4.82 17.44 -8.13
N CYS A 200 -5.66 17.28 -9.17
CA CYS A 200 -5.59 16.13 -10.08
C CYS A 200 -4.63 16.42 -11.24
N PRO A 201 -3.83 15.42 -11.69
CA PRO A 201 -2.99 15.58 -12.87
C PRO A 201 -3.85 15.75 -14.14
N SER A 202 -3.28 16.39 -15.16
CA SER A 202 -3.91 16.42 -16.49
C SER A 202 -3.91 15.02 -17.11
N THR A 203 -4.85 14.76 -18.03
CA THR A 203 -4.88 13.51 -18.80
C THR A 203 -3.57 13.24 -19.53
N GLU A 204 -2.90 14.28 -20.02
CA GLU A 204 -1.60 14.17 -20.68
C GLU A 204 -0.51 13.63 -19.74
N LEU A 205 -0.40 14.20 -18.52
CA LEU A 205 0.53 13.74 -17.50
C LEU A 205 0.22 12.30 -17.07
N LEU A 206 -1.06 11.97 -16.89
CA LEU A 206 -1.49 10.60 -16.58
C LEU A 206 -1.03 9.61 -17.65
N LEU A 207 -1.28 9.91 -18.93
CA LEU A 207 -0.87 9.07 -20.05
C LEU A 207 0.66 8.98 -20.17
N GLN A 208 1.38 10.06 -19.86
CA GLN A 208 2.84 10.05 -19.80
C GLN A 208 3.37 9.14 -18.69
N PHE A 209 2.78 9.21 -17.50
CA PHE A 209 3.12 8.32 -16.38
C PHE A 209 2.90 6.86 -16.76
N LEU A 210 1.73 6.52 -17.35
CA LEU A 210 1.43 5.17 -17.79
C LEU A 210 2.45 4.64 -18.80
N ARG A 211 2.82 5.44 -19.81
CA ARG A 211 3.87 5.06 -20.77
C ARG A 211 5.21 4.78 -20.10
N VAL A 212 5.64 5.64 -19.16
CA VAL A 212 6.89 5.43 -18.42
C VAL A 212 6.83 4.17 -17.58
N ALA A 213 5.72 3.96 -16.86
CA ALA A 213 5.50 2.78 -16.05
C ALA A 213 5.54 1.52 -16.92
N GLU A 214 4.84 1.46 -18.05
CA GLU A 214 4.84 0.32 -18.98
C GLU A 214 6.23 0.01 -19.55
N GLN A 215 6.97 1.04 -19.97
CA GLN A 215 8.32 0.90 -20.53
C GLN A 215 9.38 0.50 -19.50
N ALA A 216 9.19 0.87 -18.23
CA ALA A 216 10.10 0.53 -17.14
C ALA A 216 9.99 -0.93 -16.65
N SER A 217 9.44 -1.83 -17.47
CA SER A 217 9.35 -3.26 -17.16
C SER A 217 10.71 -3.96 -17.31
N ARG A 218 10.95 -5.00 -16.49
CA ARG A 218 12.15 -5.85 -16.56
C ARG A 218 12.41 -6.32 -18.00
N GLN A 219 13.57 -5.99 -18.55
CA GLN A 219 14.21 -6.86 -19.54
C GLN A 219 14.60 -8.14 -18.80
N GLY A 220 13.91 -9.25 -19.07
CA GLY A 220 14.28 -10.57 -18.53
C GLY A 220 13.31 -11.10 -17.47
N MET A 221 12.21 -11.68 -17.95
CA MET A 221 11.61 -12.86 -17.32
C MET A 221 11.11 -13.73 -18.47
N MET A 222 12.05 -14.44 -19.09
CA MET A 222 11.80 -15.70 -19.82
C MET A 222 12.00 -16.84 -18.83
#